data_AF-A0A2N2SAY3-F1
#
_entry.id   AF-A0A2N2SAY3-F1
#
_cell.length_a   1.000
_cell.length_b   1.000
_cell.length_c   1.000
_cell.angle_alpha   90.00
_cell.angle_beta   90.00
_cell.angle_gamma   90.00
#
_symmetry.space_group_name_H-M   'P 1'
#
loop_
_entity.id
_entity.type
_entity.pdbx_description
1 polymer ?
#
loop_
_entity_poly.entity_id
_entity_poly.type
_entity_poly.pdbx_seq_one_letter_code
_entity_poly.pdbx_strand_id
1 'polypeptide(L)'
;MVKTLNLTDQQKRRLGHLEPALKTAVFAADYNKAKEIAADIQIILRQTGHETRLMQSKNWLFEAALNAGETLTAERGFRGVIEKTSSRTKVHIEATALLAVSLLRQNKLKDAEPLICKVIKSNCIKNDVRREKFIKSIAKRFEMEGFIAAIRNLDNAFLDVDQVDQEAIEAIRHNKSEEELFAEIGRALPKQVVDYVYKIDQISRKQLTLAEVLYLPPPSYFEKKSDQGRGFFDSLKLVIWKSLCDPNSEIYKAWYSNGMSQVLTKKYYAIAVSSALIDLGFGVKTIAVAVTALLIKFGLEVYCEKYKPGELLDGSFRI
;
A
#
# COMPACT_ATOMS: atom_id res chain seq x y z
N MET A 1 -30.45 -21.10 5.61
CA MET A 1 -29.80 -20.79 4.32
C MET A 1 -30.78 -19.97 3.49
N VAL A 2 -30.41 -18.74 3.11
CA VAL A 2 -31.23 -17.95 2.16
C VAL A 2 -31.04 -18.58 0.77
N LYS A 3 -32.13 -18.95 0.11
CA LYS A 3 -32.08 -19.50 -1.25
C LYS A 3 -31.56 -18.42 -2.20
N THR A 4 -30.46 -18.68 -2.90
CA THR A 4 -29.91 -17.75 -3.88
C THR A 4 -30.87 -17.63 -5.06
N LEU A 5 -31.31 -16.41 -5.34
CA LEU A 5 -32.21 -16.10 -6.46
C LEU A 5 -31.39 -15.65 -7.67
N ASN A 6 -31.89 -15.95 -8.87
CA ASN A 6 -31.28 -15.43 -10.09
C ASN A 6 -31.43 -13.91 -10.15
N LEU A 7 -30.36 -13.23 -10.52
CA LEU A 7 -30.39 -11.79 -10.76
C LEU A 7 -31.19 -11.49 -12.02
N THR A 8 -32.04 -10.47 -11.98
CA THR A 8 -32.71 -9.93 -13.18
C THR A 8 -31.69 -9.26 -14.10
N ASP A 9 -32.00 -9.09 -15.38
CA ASP A 9 -31.08 -8.43 -16.31
C ASP A 9 -30.84 -6.97 -15.94
N GLN A 10 -31.84 -6.30 -15.34
CA GLN A 10 -31.67 -4.96 -14.78
C GLN A 10 -30.67 -4.95 -13.61
N GLN A 11 -30.77 -5.93 -12.69
CA GLN A 11 -29.81 -6.05 -11.59
C GLN A 11 -28.40 -6.36 -12.08
N LYS A 12 -28.25 -7.24 -13.09
CA LYS A 12 -26.95 -7.53 -13.71
C LYS A 12 -26.34 -6.30 -14.37
N ARG A 13 -27.11 -5.54 -15.15
CA ARG A 13 -26.66 -4.29 -15.78
C ARG A 13 -26.20 -3.27 -14.74
N ARG A 14 -27.00 -3.09 -13.68
CA ARG A 14 -26.65 -2.16 -12.59
C ARG A 14 -25.37 -2.59 -11.87
N LEU A 15 -25.21 -3.87 -11.53
CA LEU A 15 -23.96 -4.39 -10.95
C LEU A 15 -22.77 -4.23 -11.90
N GLY A 16 -22.98 -4.39 -13.22
CA GLY A 16 -21.97 -4.17 -14.25
C GLY A 16 -21.41 -2.74 -14.29
N HIS A 17 -22.14 -1.75 -13.78
CA HIS A 17 -21.64 -0.38 -13.59
C HIS A 17 -21.10 -0.15 -12.17
N LEU A 18 -21.78 -0.66 -11.14
CA LEU A 18 -21.43 -0.42 -9.74
C LEU A 18 -20.11 -1.07 -9.34
N GLU A 19 -19.83 -2.30 -9.76
CA GLU A 19 -18.61 -3.01 -9.34
C GLU A 19 -17.33 -2.39 -9.92
N PRO A 20 -17.26 -2.02 -11.21
CA PRO A 20 -16.13 -1.24 -11.72
C PRO A 20 -16.01 0.12 -11.05
N ALA A 21 -17.12 0.82 -10.81
CA ALA A 21 -17.10 2.11 -10.13
C ALA A 21 -16.58 2.00 -8.68
N LEU A 22 -16.93 0.92 -7.97
CA LEU A 22 -16.41 0.63 -6.65
C LEU A 22 -14.89 0.44 -6.69
N LYS A 23 -14.38 -0.38 -7.63
CA LYS A 23 -12.94 -0.55 -7.83
C LYS A 23 -12.24 0.79 -8.07
N THR A 24 -12.78 1.63 -8.95
CA THR A 24 -12.25 2.99 -9.19
C THR A 24 -12.19 3.82 -7.92
N ALA A 25 -13.22 3.76 -7.06
CA ALA A 25 -13.21 4.47 -5.78
C ALA A 25 -12.16 3.92 -4.80
N VAL A 26 -11.93 2.59 -4.77
CA VAL A 26 -10.84 1.98 -3.99
C VAL A 26 -9.48 2.49 -4.44
N PHE A 27 -9.23 2.52 -5.75
CA PHE A 27 -7.98 3.03 -6.33
C PHE A 27 -7.74 4.50 -5.98
N ALA A 28 -8.80 5.31 -5.99
CA ALA A 28 -8.74 6.71 -5.61
C ALA A 28 -8.68 6.95 -4.08
N ALA A 29 -8.73 5.89 -3.26
CA ALA A 29 -8.89 5.98 -1.81
C ALA A 29 -10.10 6.84 -1.37
N ASP A 30 -11.16 6.90 -2.20
CA ASP A 30 -12.37 7.68 -1.95
C ASP A 30 -13.36 6.81 -1.16
N TYR A 31 -13.20 6.79 0.16
CA TYR A 31 -14.01 5.97 1.05
C TYR A 31 -15.49 6.37 1.03
N ASN A 32 -15.81 7.66 0.93
CA ASN A 32 -17.20 8.14 0.93
C ASN A 32 -17.94 7.63 -0.31
N LYS A 33 -17.35 7.77 -1.49
CA LYS A 33 -17.92 7.25 -2.73
C LYS A 33 -17.98 5.72 -2.74
N ALA A 34 -16.94 5.05 -2.23
CA ALA A 34 -16.95 3.59 -2.10
C ALA A 34 -18.10 3.11 -1.19
N LYS A 35 -18.40 3.84 -0.12
CA LYS A 35 -19.49 3.55 0.82
C LYS A 35 -20.87 3.66 0.17
N GLU A 36 -21.11 4.72 -0.61
CA GLU A 36 -22.36 4.89 -1.37
C GLU A 36 -22.57 3.74 -2.36
N ILE A 37 -21.54 3.45 -3.18
CA ILE A 37 -21.61 2.39 -4.20
C ILE A 37 -21.80 1.01 -3.54
N ALA A 38 -21.09 0.72 -2.45
CA ALA A 38 -21.22 -0.55 -1.75
C ALA A 38 -22.59 -0.73 -1.08
N ALA A 39 -23.23 0.36 -0.63
CA ALA A 39 -24.59 0.31 -0.11
C ALA A 39 -25.59 -0.11 -1.20
N ASP A 40 -25.45 0.46 -2.40
CA ASP A 40 -26.24 0.10 -3.58
C ASP A 40 -26.05 -1.36 -4.00
N ILE A 41 -24.81 -1.83 -4.03
CA ILE A 41 -24.50 -3.25 -4.30
C ILE A 41 -25.16 -4.14 -3.23
N GLN A 42 -25.09 -3.75 -1.95
CA GLN A 42 -25.69 -4.50 -0.85
C GLN A 42 -27.20 -4.66 -1.00
N ILE A 43 -27.91 -3.62 -1.43
CA ILE A 43 -29.36 -3.68 -1.66
C ILE A 43 -29.70 -4.79 -2.67
N ILE A 44 -28.93 -4.89 -3.76
CA ILE A 44 -29.15 -5.89 -4.81
C ILE A 44 -28.78 -7.31 -4.32
N LEU A 45 -27.57 -7.48 -3.80
CA LEU A 45 -27.00 -8.80 -3.53
C LEU A 45 -27.56 -9.45 -2.27
N ARG A 46 -27.91 -8.67 -1.24
CA ARG A 46 -28.48 -9.21 0.00
C ARG A 46 -29.89 -9.77 -0.24
N GLN A 47 -30.73 -9.06 -1.00
CA GLN A 47 -32.08 -9.51 -1.33
C GLN A 47 -32.09 -10.82 -2.13
N THR A 48 -31.05 -11.04 -2.93
CA THR A 48 -30.94 -12.18 -3.85
C THR A 48 -30.06 -13.31 -3.29
N GLY A 49 -29.52 -13.18 -2.08
CA GLY A 49 -28.75 -14.22 -1.39
C GLY A 49 -27.36 -14.48 -1.97
N HIS A 50 -26.76 -13.52 -2.67
CA HIS A 50 -25.40 -13.62 -3.24
C HIS A 50 -24.32 -13.17 -2.23
N GLU A 51 -24.26 -13.83 -1.07
CA GLU A 51 -23.43 -13.37 0.07
C GLU A 51 -21.94 -13.33 -0.26
N THR A 52 -21.40 -14.30 -1.02
CA THR A 52 -19.96 -14.30 -1.38
C THR A 52 -19.58 -13.08 -2.20
N ARG A 53 -20.40 -12.72 -3.20
CA ARG A 53 -20.17 -11.54 -4.06
C ARG A 53 -20.31 -10.25 -3.25
N LEU A 54 -21.27 -10.22 -2.31
CA LEU A 54 -21.41 -9.10 -1.37
C LEU A 54 -20.17 -8.95 -0.46
N MET A 55 -19.65 -10.04 0.09
CA MET A 55 -18.44 -10.00 0.92
C MET A 55 -17.21 -9.54 0.13
N GLN A 56 -17.11 -9.90 -1.15
CA GLN A 56 -16.07 -9.37 -2.04
C GLN A 56 -16.19 -7.85 -2.20
N SER A 57 -17.39 -7.32 -2.45
CA SER A 57 -17.60 -5.86 -2.50
C SER A 57 -17.33 -5.18 -1.16
N LYS A 58 -17.55 -5.87 -0.03
CA LYS A 58 -17.19 -5.35 1.29
C LYS A 58 -15.68 -5.31 1.54
N ASN A 59 -14.91 -6.28 1.04
CA ASN A 59 -13.46 -6.19 1.08
C ASN A 59 -12.97 -4.91 0.38
N TRP A 60 -13.51 -4.61 -0.80
CA TRP A 60 -13.21 -3.37 -1.52
C TRP A 60 -13.60 -2.12 -0.72
N LEU A 61 -14.80 -2.06 -0.16
CA LEU A 61 -15.22 -0.95 0.70
C LEU A 61 -14.23 -0.70 1.85
N PHE A 62 -13.85 -1.75 2.58
CA PHE A 62 -12.99 -1.63 3.75
C PHE A 62 -11.52 -1.39 3.38
N GLU A 63 -11.11 -1.79 2.18
CA GLU A 63 -9.83 -1.38 1.63
C GLU A 63 -9.79 0.10 1.26
N ALA A 64 -10.87 0.65 0.68
CA ALA A 64 -10.98 2.09 0.47
C ALA A 64 -10.88 2.84 1.81
N ALA A 65 -11.55 2.35 2.86
CA ALA A 65 -11.43 2.89 4.21
C ALA A 65 -9.97 2.85 4.70
N LEU A 66 -9.32 1.70 4.56
CA LEU A 66 -7.92 1.53 4.94
C LEU A 66 -7.00 2.52 4.20
N ASN A 67 -7.20 2.70 2.90
CA ASN A 67 -6.46 3.65 2.07
C ASN A 67 -6.73 5.12 2.39
N ALA A 68 -7.93 5.43 2.89
CA ALA A 68 -8.30 6.76 3.36
C ALA A 68 -7.78 7.07 4.78
N GLY A 69 -7.15 6.11 5.47
CA GLY A 69 -6.67 6.29 6.84
C GLY A 69 -7.70 5.91 7.92
N GLU A 70 -8.90 5.47 7.52
CA GLU A 70 -10.01 5.01 8.39
C GLU A 70 -9.73 3.61 8.97
N THR A 71 -8.58 3.44 9.62
CA THR A 71 -8.01 2.14 10.03
C THR A 71 -8.92 1.35 10.97
N LEU A 72 -9.59 2.00 11.94
CA LEU A 72 -10.52 1.34 12.86
C LEU A 72 -11.77 0.83 12.14
N THR A 73 -12.29 1.60 11.20
CA THR A 73 -13.44 1.22 10.37
C THR A 73 -13.09 0.03 9.49
N ALA A 74 -11.91 0.08 8.85
CA ALA A 74 -11.39 -1.02 8.05
C ALA A 74 -11.20 -2.30 8.89
N GLU A 75 -10.59 -2.19 10.07
CA GLU A 75 -10.36 -3.33 10.97
C GLU A 75 -11.67 -4.05 11.33
N ARG A 76 -12.66 -3.30 11.81
CA ARG A 76 -14.00 -3.85 12.16
C ARG A 76 -14.66 -4.48 10.93
N GLY A 77 -14.55 -3.82 9.79
CA GLY A 77 -15.10 -4.30 8.52
C GLY A 77 -14.53 -5.65 8.09
N PHE A 78 -13.21 -5.79 8.07
CA PHE A 78 -12.55 -7.04 7.69
C PHE A 78 -12.86 -8.18 8.67
N ARG A 79 -12.92 -7.91 9.98
CA ARG A 79 -13.37 -8.90 10.98
C ARG A 79 -14.77 -9.42 10.65
N GLY A 80 -15.70 -8.52 10.32
CA GLY A 80 -17.06 -8.89 9.92
C GLY A 80 -17.13 -9.70 8.62
N VAL A 81 -16.22 -9.47 7.66
CA VAL A 81 -16.12 -10.31 6.45
C VAL A 81 -15.55 -11.69 6.79
N ILE A 82 -14.51 -11.76 7.62
CA ILE A 82 -13.88 -13.01 8.06
C ILE A 82 -14.90 -13.92 8.78
N GLU A 83 -15.74 -13.35 9.65
CA GLU A 83 -16.80 -14.07 10.38
C GLU A 83 -17.87 -14.66 9.45
N LYS A 84 -18.12 -14.01 8.30
CA LYS A 84 -19.18 -14.40 7.35
C LYS A 84 -18.70 -15.27 6.19
N THR A 85 -17.40 -15.50 6.10
CA THR A 85 -16.78 -16.23 4.99
C THR A 85 -16.07 -17.48 5.49
N SER A 86 -16.10 -18.54 4.71
CA SER A 86 -15.37 -19.76 5.04
C SER A 86 -13.87 -19.56 4.86
N SER A 87 -13.07 -20.10 5.78
CA SER A 87 -11.60 -20.05 5.75
C SER A 87 -10.96 -20.67 4.52
N ARG A 88 -11.73 -21.47 3.75
CA ARG A 88 -11.31 -22.08 2.48
C ARG A 88 -11.56 -21.21 1.25
N THR A 89 -12.07 -20.00 1.43
CA THR A 89 -12.41 -19.08 0.33
C THR A 89 -11.36 -17.99 0.16
N LYS A 90 -11.15 -17.55 -1.08
CA LYS A 90 -10.23 -16.45 -1.38
C LYS A 90 -10.65 -15.15 -0.69
N VAL A 91 -11.95 -14.85 -0.68
CA VAL A 91 -12.52 -13.65 -0.01
C VAL A 91 -12.14 -13.61 1.47
N HIS A 92 -12.12 -14.75 2.14
CA HIS A 92 -11.70 -14.84 3.55
C HIS A 92 -10.21 -14.56 3.72
N ILE A 93 -9.35 -15.14 2.88
CA ILE A 93 -7.90 -14.93 2.94
C ILE A 93 -7.56 -13.48 2.62
N GLU A 94 -8.29 -12.88 1.68
CA GLU A 94 -8.19 -11.47 1.35
C GLU A 94 -8.53 -10.57 2.53
N ALA A 95 -9.69 -10.78 3.16
CA ALA A 95 -10.07 -10.03 4.34
C ALA A 95 -9.04 -10.22 5.47
N THR A 96 -8.49 -11.42 5.62
CA THR A 96 -7.45 -11.74 6.61
C THR A 96 -6.15 -10.98 6.33
N ALA A 97 -5.73 -10.93 5.06
CA ALA A 97 -4.55 -10.20 4.62
C ALA A 97 -4.69 -8.69 4.83
N LEU A 98 -5.83 -8.11 4.45
CA LEU A 98 -6.11 -6.69 4.65
C LEU A 98 -6.27 -6.33 6.13
N LEU A 99 -6.81 -7.24 6.95
CA LEU A 99 -6.85 -7.08 8.40
C LEU A 99 -5.44 -7.05 9.00
N ALA A 100 -4.54 -7.96 8.56
CA ALA A 100 -3.14 -7.95 8.99
C ALA A 100 -2.45 -6.63 8.63
N VAL A 101 -2.66 -6.12 7.41
CA VAL A 101 -2.18 -4.79 6.99
C VAL A 101 -2.72 -3.68 7.90
N SER A 102 -4.03 -3.68 8.20
CA SER A 102 -4.64 -2.69 9.10
C SER A 102 -4.02 -2.70 10.49
N LEU A 103 -3.75 -3.89 11.03
CA LEU A 103 -3.11 -4.04 12.35
C LEU A 103 -1.65 -3.59 12.33
N LEU A 104 -0.91 -3.88 11.26
CA LEU A 104 0.46 -3.36 11.08
C LEU A 104 0.49 -1.83 11.09
N ARG A 105 -0.41 -1.17 10.35
CA ARG A 105 -0.53 0.31 10.35
C ARG A 105 -0.82 0.91 11.71
N GLN A 106 -1.48 0.15 12.58
CA GLN A 106 -1.78 0.53 13.96
C GLN A 106 -0.66 0.15 14.94
N ASN A 107 0.49 -0.32 14.44
CA ASN A 107 1.62 -0.82 15.23
C ASN A 107 1.25 -2.01 16.16
N LYS A 108 0.25 -2.82 15.78
CA LYS A 108 -0.24 -3.99 16.52
C LYS A 108 0.35 -5.28 15.98
N LEU A 109 1.69 -5.39 15.96
CA LEU A 109 2.38 -6.56 15.38
C LEU A 109 1.94 -7.89 16.00
N LYS A 110 1.74 -7.93 17.33
CA LYS A 110 1.31 -9.14 18.04
C LYS A 110 -0.03 -9.67 17.54
N ASP A 111 -0.95 -8.78 17.17
CA ASP A 111 -2.27 -9.14 16.66
C ASP A 111 -2.21 -9.48 15.16
N ALA A 112 -1.30 -8.85 14.42
CA ALA A 112 -1.09 -9.10 12.99
C ALA A 112 -0.42 -10.46 12.72
N GLU A 113 0.55 -10.86 13.55
CA GLU A 113 1.34 -12.08 13.40
C GLU A 113 0.52 -13.36 13.13
N PRO A 114 -0.51 -13.73 13.93
CA PRO A 114 -1.32 -14.91 13.64
C PRO A 114 -2.06 -14.83 12.30
N LEU A 115 -2.44 -13.62 11.87
CA LEU A 115 -3.11 -13.41 10.58
C LEU A 115 -2.13 -13.52 9.41
N ILE A 116 -0.93 -12.95 9.53
CA ILE A 116 0.17 -13.13 8.57
C ILE A 116 0.42 -14.63 8.38
N CYS A 117 0.56 -15.37 9.49
CA CYS A 117 0.79 -16.80 9.43
C CYS A 117 -0.32 -17.54 8.67
N LYS A 118 -1.58 -17.21 8.95
CA LYS A 118 -2.75 -17.81 8.30
C LYS A 118 -2.82 -17.51 6.81
N VAL A 119 -2.50 -16.27 6.41
CA VAL A 119 -2.50 -15.83 5.01
C VAL A 119 -1.41 -16.55 4.22
N ILE A 120 -0.19 -16.59 4.77
CA ILE A 120 0.95 -17.23 4.12
C ILE A 120 0.74 -18.74 3.98
N LYS A 121 0.20 -19.44 5.00
CA LYS A 121 -0.07 -20.88 4.95
C LYS A 121 -1.27 -21.30 4.09
N SER A 122 -2.01 -20.35 3.54
CA SER A 122 -3.25 -20.66 2.82
C SER A 122 -3.00 -21.49 1.57
N ASN A 123 -3.77 -22.59 1.44
CA ASN A 123 -3.79 -23.44 0.25
C ASN A 123 -4.92 -23.09 -0.74
N CYS A 124 -5.53 -21.90 -0.60
CA CYS A 124 -6.59 -21.44 -1.50
C CYS A 124 -6.10 -21.18 -2.94
N ILE A 125 -4.78 -21.01 -3.13
CA ILE A 125 -4.14 -20.80 -4.42
C ILE A 125 -3.34 -22.05 -4.77
N LYS A 126 -3.91 -22.89 -5.64
CA LYS A 126 -3.35 -24.20 -6.00
C LYS A 126 -2.34 -24.18 -7.14
N ASN A 127 -2.30 -23.09 -7.92
CA ASN A 127 -1.41 -22.97 -9.07
C ASN A 127 -0.09 -22.34 -8.61
N ASP A 128 1.03 -23.00 -8.88
CA ASP A 128 2.36 -22.61 -8.38
C ASP A 128 2.77 -21.20 -8.83
N VAL A 129 2.54 -20.86 -10.11
CA VAL A 129 2.86 -19.52 -10.64
C VAL A 129 2.04 -18.43 -9.93
N ARG A 130 0.75 -18.68 -9.70
CA ARG A 130 -0.11 -17.75 -8.93
C ARG A 130 0.28 -17.70 -7.46
N ARG A 131 0.73 -18.82 -6.90
CA ARG A 131 1.16 -18.95 -5.51
C ARG A 131 2.45 -18.17 -5.27
N GLU A 132 3.42 -18.26 -6.17
CA GLU A 132 4.64 -17.46 -6.17
C GLU A 132 4.32 -15.96 -6.22
N LYS A 133 3.51 -15.53 -7.19
CA LYS A 133 3.08 -14.12 -7.31
C LYS A 133 2.40 -13.63 -6.04
N PHE A 134 1.52 -14.46 -5.46
CA PHE A 134 0.86 -14.15 -4.20
C PHE A 134 1.86 -13.97 -3.05
N ILE A 135 2.78 -14.92 -2.84
CA ILE A 135 3.77 -14.85 -1.76
C ILE A 135 4.63 -13.58 -1.90
N LYS A 136 5.13 -13.31 -3.11
CA LYS A 136 5.92 -12.10 -3.40
C LYS A 136 5.14 -10.82 -3.08
N SER A 137 3.91 -10.74 -3.58
CA SER A 137 3.04 -9.57 -3.42
C SER A 137 2.68 -9.32 -1.95
N ILE A 138 2.24 -10.35 -1.23
CA ILE A 138 1.80 -10.19 0.16
C ILE A 138 2.96 -9.94 1.12
N ALA A 139 4.10 -10.61 0.94
CA ALA A 139 5.29 -10.37 1.77
C ALA A 139 5.82 -8.96 1.57
N LYS A 140 5.91 -8.50 0.31
CA LYS A 140 6.28 -7.11 0.02
C LYS A 140 5.29 -6.12 0.63
N ARG A 141 3.99 -6.45 0.65
CA ARG A 141 2.99 -5.59 1.29
C ARG A 141 3.20 -5.49 2.80
N PHE A 142 3.41 -6.61 3.48
CA PHE A 142 3.68 -6.60 4.93
C PHE A 142 5.00 -5.88 5.25
N GLU A 143 6.02 -6.02 4.42
CA GLU A 143 7.28 -5.27 4.53
C GLU A 143 7.06 -3.75 4.45
N MET A 144 6.36 -3.28 3.42
CA MET A 144 6.05 -1.86 3.24
C MET A 144 5.28 -1.29 4.44
N GLU A 145 4.27 -2.00 4.91
CA GLU A 145 3.48 -1.58 6.08
C GLU A 145 4.31 -1.65 7.36
N GLY A 146 5.28 -2.57 7.41
CA GLY A 146 6.28 -2.65 8.46
C GLY A 146 7.13 -1.40 8.55
N PHE A 147 7.64 -0.91 7.41
CA PHE A 147 8.39 0.35 7.35
C PHE A 147 7.57 1.52 7.86
N ILE A 148 6.36 1.73 7.31
CA ILE A 148 5.46 2.82 7.69
C ILE A 148 5.08 2.77 9.17
N ALA A 149 4.82 1.58 9.71
CA ALA A 149 4.49 1.41 11.11
C ALA A 149 5.68 1.75 12.03
N ALA A 150 6.88 1.33 11.65
CA ALA A 150 8.07 1.47 12.49
C ALA A 150 8.64 2.89 12.55
N ILE A 151 8.43 3.71 11.50
CA ILE A 151 8.84 5.13 11.51
C ILE A 151 7.81 6.05 12.15
N ARG A 152 6.59 5.55 12.42
CA ARG A 152 5.50 6.41 12.86
C ARG A 152 5.81 7.07 14.20
N ASN A 153 5.76 8.40 14.24
CA ASN A 153 6.09 9.22 15.43
C ASN A 153 7.49 8.92 16.00
N LEU A 154 8.44 8.50 15.16
CA LEU A 154 9.78 8.14 15.59
C LEU A 154 10.69 9.36 15.74
N ASP A 155 10.50 10.37 14.91
CA ASP A 155 11.29 11.60 14.94
C ASP A 155 10.43 12.74 14.40
N ASN A 156 10.10 13.72 15.23
CA ASN A 156 9.29 14.86 14.81
C ASN A 156 10.16 16.08 14.46
N ALA A 157 11.41 15.86 14.06
CA ALA A 157 12.29 16.92 13.61
C ALA A 157 11.68 17.73 12.45
N PHE A 158 11.94 19.03 12.48
CA PHE A 158 11.54 19.94 11.42
C PHE A 158 12.38 19.69 10.15
N LEU A 159 11.69 19.53 9.02
CA LEU A 159 12.33 19.45 7.71
C LEU A 159 12.26 20.82 7.02
N ASP A 160 13.41 21.45 6.85
CA ASP A 160 13.55 22.68 6.08
C ASP A 160 13.50 22.34 4.57
N VAL A 161 12.39 22.71 3.93
CA VAL A 161 12.14 22.46 2.50
C VAL A 161 13.22 23.06 1.62
N ASP A 162 13.75 24.24 1.97
CA ASP A 162 14.75 24.92 1.15
C ASP A 162 16.07 24.18 1.18
N GLN A 163 16.47 23.67 2.35
CA GLN A 163 17.66 22.83 2.49
C GLN A 163 17.49 21.48 1.79
N VAL A 164 16.32 20.83 1.96
CA VAL A 164 16.04 19.54 1.31
C VAL A 164 16.14 19.65 -0.20
N ASP A 165 15.54 20.69 -0.79
CA ASP A 165 15.57 20.95 -2.23
C ASP A 165 17.01 21.22 -2.72
N GLN A 166 17.74 22.09 -2.03
CA GLN A 166 19.11 22.43 -2.41
C GLN A 166 20.04 21.20 -2.37
N GLU A 167 20.03 20.44 -1.27
CA GLU A 167 20.87 19.25 -1.12
C GLU A 167 20.46 18.14 -2.12
N ALA A 168 19.18 18.04 -2.47
CA ALA A 168 18.72 17.09 -3.49
C ALA A 168 19.22 17.48 -4.89
N ILE A 169 19.20 18.77 -5.23
CA ILE A 169 19.78 19.28 -6.49
C ILE A 169 21.29 19.04 -6.53
N GLU A 170 22.00 19.25 -5.43
CA GLU A 170 23.43 18.97 -5.33
C GLU A 170 23.72 17.47 -5.53
N ALA A 171 22.95 16.59 -4.90
CA ALA A 171 23.07 15.14 -5.11
C ALA A 171 22.92 14.74 -6.59
N ILE A 172 22.00 15.38 -7.32
CA ILE A 172 21.81 15.17 -8.76
C ILE A 172 22.99 15.74 -9.57
N ARG A 173 23.46 16.95 -9.25
CA ARG A 173 24.62 17.59 -9.91
C ARG A 173 25.90 16.78 -9.75
N HIS A 174 26.07 16.13 -8.61
CA HIS A 174 27.18 15.21 -8.37
C HIS A 174 27.00 13.83 -9.04
N ASN A 175 25.98 13.66 -9.88
CA ASN A 175 25.68 12.43 -10.61
C ASN A 175 25.53 11.19 -9.72
N LYS A 176 25.05 11.35 -8.48
CA LYS A 176 24.76 10.18 -7.62
C LYS A 176 23.82 9.22 -8.34
N SER A 177 24.21 7.94 -8.36
CA SER A 177 23.41 6.85 -8.91
C SER A 177 22.18 6.58 -8.03
N GLU A 178 21.17 5.93 -8.59
CA GLU A 178 19.99 5.53 -7.81
C GLU A 178 20.38 4.60 -6.66
N GLU A 179 21.31 3.68 -6.90
CA GLU A 179 21.78 2.73 -5.89
C GLU A 179 22.47 3.43 -4.71
N GLU A 180 23.24 4.50 -4.96
CA GLU A 180 23.83 5.33 -3.92
C GLU A 180 22.78 6.08 -3.10
N LEU A 181 21.75 6.64 -3.76
CA LEU A 181 20.64 7.32 -3.09
C LEU A 181 19.83 6.34 -2.23
N PHE A 182 19.56 5.13 -2.72
CA PHE A 182 18.95 4.08 -1.90
C PHE A 182 19.85 3.69 -0.72
N ALA A 183 21.17 3.57 -0.92
CA ALA A 183 22.08 3.27 0.17
C ALA A 183 22.12 4.38 1.23
N GLU A 184 21.99 5.65 0.84
CA GLU A 184 21.86 6.78 1.78
C GLU A 184 20.60 6.67 2.64
N ILE A 185 19.45 6.36 2.01
CA ILE A 185 18.21 6.10 2.74
C ILE A 185 18.44 4.97 3.76
N GLY A 186 18.96 3.81 3.33
CA GLY A 186 19.15 2.67 4.22
C GLY A 186 20.18 2.88 5.33
N ARG A 187 21.18 3.75 5.13
CA ARG A 187 22.12 4.16 6.18
C ARG A 187 21.46 5.08 7.20
N ALA A 188 20.56 5.95 6.75
CA ALA A 188 19.85 6.90 7.60
C ALA A 188 18.67 6.26 8.38
N LEU A 189 18.22 5.07 7.99
CA LEU A 189 17.16 4.35 8.72
C LEU A 189 17.61 3.94 10.13
N PRO A 190 16.84 4.26 11.18
CA PRO A 190 17.10 3.77 12.53
C PRO A 190 17.09 2.24 12.60
N LYS A 191 18.00 1.66 13.39
CA LYS A 191 18.12 0.19 13.53
C LYS A 191 16.79 -0.47 13.91
N GLN A 192 16.03 0.14 14.81
CA GLN A 192 14.72 -0.36 15.22
C GLN A 192 13.71 -0.50 14.07
N VAL A 193 13.82 0.32 13.01
CA VAL A 193 12.97 0.22 11.83
C VAL A 193 13.32 -1.03 11.03
N VAL A 194 14.62 -1.24 10.80
CA VAL A 194 15.13 -2.42 10.09
C VAL A 194 14.80 -3.71 10.86
N ASP A 195 15.00 -3.72 12.17
CA ASP A 195 14.71 -4.88 13.04
C ASP A 195 13.22 -5.23 13.03
N TYR A 196 12.33 -4.22 13.02
CA TYR A 196 10.88 -4.42 12.95
C TYR A 196 10.45 -5.07 11.64
N VAL A 197 10.96 -4.58 10.51
CA VAL A 197 10.66 -5.15 9.19
C VAL A 197 11.25 -6.56 9.04
N TYR A 198 12.48 -6.77 9.50
CA TYR A 198 13.09 -8.09 9.52
C TYR A 198 12.27 -9.10 10.32
N LYS A 199 11.71 -8.69 11.46
CA LYS A 199 10.80 -9.55 12.25
C LYS A 199 9.57 -9.98 11.45
N ILE A 200 8.96 -9.09 10.68
CA ILE A 200 7.80 -9.39 9.82
C ILE A 200 8.18 -10.38 8.71
N ASP A 201 9.34 -10.18 8.08
CA ASP A 201 9.88 -11.11 7.08
C ASP A 201 10.11 -12.51 7.68
N GLN A 202 10.72 -12.59 8.87
CA GLN A 202 10.96 -13.84 9.58
C GLN A 202 9.66 -14.59 9.91
N ILE A 203 8.62 -13.88 10.34
CA ILE A 203 7.29 -14.47 10.58
C ILE A 203 6.78 -15.14 9.30
N SER A 204 6.90 -14.44 8.17
CA SER A 204 6.44 -14.93 6.86
C SER A 204 7.24 -16.15 6.39
N ARG A 205 8.58 -16.09 6.41
CA ARG A 205 9.45 -17.18 5.96
C ARG A 205 9.26 -18.48 6.73
N LYS A 206 9.08 -18.40 8.05
CA LYS A 206 8.84 -19.57 8.91
C LYS A 206 7.59 -20.36 8.54
N GLN A 207 6.69 -19.78 7.75
CA GLN A 207 5.47 -20.43 7.29
C GLN A 207 5.59 -21.06 5.89
N LEU A 208 6.67 -20.77 5.15
CA LEU A 208 6.86 -21.21 3.78
C LEU A 208 7.59 -22.55 3.72
N THR A 209 7.31 -23.33 2.68
CA THR A 209 8.13 -24.50 2.33
C THR A 209 9.50 -24.08 1.81
N LEU A 210 10.47 -25.02 1.76
CA LEU A 210 11.81 -24.76 1.25
C LEU A 210 11.81 -24.16 -0.17
N ALA A 211 10.93 -24.64 -1.05
CA ALA A 211 10.77 -24.11 -2.39
C ALA A 211 10.18 -22.69 -2.39
N GLU A 212 9.16 -22.45 -1.56
CA GLU A 212 8.49 -21.15 -1.50
C GLU A 212 9.35 -20.05 -0.87
N VAL A 213 10.28 -20.39 0.03
CA VAL A 213 11.23 -19.42 0.60
C VAL A 213 12.06 -18.75 -0.51
N LEU A 214 12.37 -19.48 -1.58
CA LEU A 214 13.13 -18.96 -2.74
C LEU A 214 12.35 -17.94 -3.57
N TYR A 215 11.03 -17.81 -3.35
CA TYR A 215 10.24 -16.77 -3.99
C TYR A 215 10.51 -15.39 -3.40
N LEU A 216 11.00 -15.34 -2.15
CA LEU A 216 11.34 -14.10 -1.48
C LEU A 216 12.82 -13.74 -1.71
N PRO A 217 13.19 -12.44 -1.64
CA PRO A 217 14.59 -12.05 -1.61
C PRO A 217 15.38 -12.83 -0.56
N PRO A 218 16.68 -13.10 -0.73
CA PRO A 218 17.46 -13.79 0.30
C PRO A 218 17.54 -12.96 1.59
N PRO A 219 17.75 -13.56 2.78
CA PRO A 219 17.86 -12.82 4.04
C PRO A 219 18.93 -11.71 4.03
N SER A 220 20.01 -11.89 3.26
CA SER A 220 21.05 -10.87 3.04
C SER A 220 20.54 -9.58 2.40
N TYR A 221 19.34 -9.58 1.83
CA TYR A 221 18.61 -8.38 1.44
C TYR A 221 18.48 -7.38 2.60
N PHE A 222 18.23 -7.86 3.82
CA PHE A 222 18.13 -7.02 5.01
C PHE A 222 19.48 -6.58 5.57
N GLU A 223 20.60 -7.00 4.99
CA GLU A 223 21.95 -6.54 5.38
C GLU A 223 22.42 -5.40 4.48
N LYS A 224 22.02 -5.41 3.21
CA LYS A 224 22.40 -4.40 2.21
C LYS A 224 21.63 -3.09 2.41
N LYS A 225 22.37 -1.99 2.56
CA LYS A 225 21.79 -0.66 2.78
C LYS A 225 20.98 -0.15 1.59
N SER A 226 21.40 -0.43 0.36
CA SER A 226 20.63 -0.05 -0.82
C SER A 226 19.29 -0.78 -0.90
N ASP A 227 19.28 -2.08 -0.59
CA ASP A 227 18.06 -2.88 -0.54
C ASP A 227 17.09 -2.38 0.54
N GLN A 228 17.60 -2.10 1.75
CA GLN A 228 16.80 -1.46 2.82
C GLN A 228 16.19 -0.13 2.36
N GLY A 229 16.99 0.73 1.73
CA GLY A 229 16.51 2.03 1.25
C GLY A 229 15.50 1.93 0.11
N ARG A 230 15.66 0.94 -0.79
CA ARG A 230 14.69 0.64 -1.84
C ARG A 230 13.36 0.16 -1.25
N GLY A 231 13.41 -0.75 -0.27
CA GLY A 231 12.22 -1.22 0.45
C GLY A 231 11.48 -0.09 1.16
N PHE A 232 12.22 0.80 1.82
CA PHE A 232 11.65 1.98 2.46
C PHE A 232 11.06 2.97 1.45
N PHE A 233 11.78 3.30 0.37
CA PHE A 233 11.29 4.18 -0.69
C PHE A 233 9.99 3.64 -1.31
N ASP A 234 9.92 2.34 -1.57
CA ASP A 234 8.70 1.69 -2.06
C ASP A 234 7.52 1.88 -1.09
N SER A 235 7.77 1.90 0.22
CA SER A 235 6.72 2.09 1.23
C SER A 235 6.10 3.50 1.19
N LEU A 236 6.88 4.51 0.81
CA LEU A 236 6.42 5.90 0.70
C LEU A 236 5.59 6.17 -0.56
N LYS A 237 5.61 5.25 -1.54
CA LYS A 237 5.03 5.46 -2.88
C LYS A 237 3.62 6.01 -2.83
N LEU A 238 2.76 5.45 -1.98
CA LEU A 238 1.34 5.80 -1.92
C LEU A 238 1.13 7.19 -1.31
N VAL A 239 1.93 7.54 -0.30
CA VAL A 239 1.81 8.81 0.42
C VAL A 239 2.28 9.95 -0.50
N ILE A 240 3.44 9.77 -1.12
CA ILE A 240 4.00 10.75 -2.06
C ILE A 240 3.14 10.87 -3.32
N TRP A 241 2.64 9.74 -3.86
CA TRP A 241 1.81 9.76 -5.07
C TRP A 241 0.53 10.56 -4.86
N LYS A 242 -0.15 10.44 -3.72
CA LYS A 242 -1.35 11.26 -3.44
C LYS A 242 -1.07 12.76 -3.46
N SER A 243 0.12 13.18 -3.02
CA SER A 243 0.51 14.58 -3.01
C SER A 243 0.89 15.09 -4.40
N LEU A 244 1.62 14.29 -5.19
CA LEU A 244 2.20 14.71 -6.46
C LEU A 244 1.35 14.42 -7.71
N CYS A 245 0.59 13.32 -7.67
CA CYS A 245 0.01 12.68 -8.86
C CYS A 245 -1.51 12.61 -8.85
N ASP A 246 -2.18 12.86 -7.71
CA ASP A 246 -3.63 12.89 -7.64
C ASP A 246 -4.15 14.10 -8.44
N PRO A 247 -5.05 13.93 -9.43
CA PRO A 247 -5.66 15.03 -10.17
C PRO A 247 -6.31 16.11 -9.31
N ASN A 248 -6.71 15.78 -8.08
CA ASN A 248 -7.28 16.73 -7.14
C ASN A 248 -6.23 17.51 -6.35
N SER A 249 -4.97 17.05 -6.31
CA SER A 249 -3.89 17.72 -5.59
C SER A 249 -3.50 19.05 -6.24
N GLU A 250 -3.10 20.02 -5.42
CA GLU A 250 -2.66 21.33 -5.90
C GLU A 250 -1.38 21.22 -6.74
N ILE A 251 -0.47 20.31 -6.37
CA ILE A 251 0.79 20.09 -7.09
C ILE A 251 0.52 19.54 -8.49
N TYR A 252 -0.35 18.54 -8.62
CA TYR A 252 -0.73 18.01 -9.93
C TYR A 252 -1.38 19.07 -10.81
N LYS A 253 -2.32 19.85 -10.26
CA LYS A 253 -2.97 20.96 -10.99
C LYS A 253 -1.94 22.00 -11.43
N ALA A 254 -1.00 22.36 -10.57
CA ALA A 254 0.06 23.31 -10.90
C ALA A 254 1.01 22.79 -11.98
N TRP A 255 1.35 21.50 -11.96
CA TRP A 255 2.13 20.85 -13.01
C TRP A 255 1.39 20.88 -14.35
N TYR A 256 0.13 20.43 -14.38
CA TYR A 256 -0.63 20.32 -15.61
C TYR A 256 -0.92 21.69 -16.25
N SER A 257 -1.17 22.72 -15.42
CA SER A 257 -1.46 24.07 -15.91
C SER A 257 -0.22 24.89 -16.28
N ASN A 258 0.92 24.68 -15.60
CA ASN A 258 2.08 25.59 -15.72
C ASN A 258 3.40 24.90 -16.12
N GLY A 259 3.39 23.57 -16.30
CA GLY A 259 4.53 22.78 -16.73
C GLY A 259 5.56 22.49 -15.64
N MET A 260 6.54 21.64 -15.98
CA MET A 260 7.55 21.12 -15.05
C MET A 260 8.49 22.19 -14.46
N SER A 261 8.75 23.28 -15.19
CA SER A 261 9.62 24.37 -14.71
C SER A 261 9.08 24.99 -13.42
N GLN A 262 7.75 25.16 -13.33
CA GLN A 262 7.12 25.68 -12.12
C GLN A 262 7.20 24.68 -10.96
N VAL A 263 7.08 23.38 -11.22
CA VAL A 263 7.19 22.32 -10.19
C VAL A 263 8.55 22.36 -9.51
N LEU A 264 9.61 22.50 -10.31
CA LEU A 264 10.98 22.62 -9.81
C LEU A 264 11.21 23.96 -9.09
N THR A 265 10.79 25.08 -9.69
CA THR A 265 11.00 26.43 -9.12
C THR A 265 10.25 26.62 -7.80
N LYS A 266 9.08 25.98 -7.65
CA LYS A 266 8.27 26.00 -6.42
C LYS A 266 8.64 24.88 -5.44
N LYS A 267 9.67 24.08 -5.73
CA LYS A 267 10.20 23.03 -4.85
C LYS A 267 9.15 21.99 -4.46
N TYR A 268 8.19 21.70 -5.35
CA TYR A 268 7.06 20.84 -5.00
C TYR A 268 7.45 19.41 -4.65
N TYR A 269 8.56 18.89 -5.21
CA TYR A 269 9.08 17.58 -4.78
C TYR A 269 9.53 17.60 -3.33
N ALA A 270 10.32 18.61 -2.92
CA ALA A 270 10.79 18.74 -1.55
C ALA A 270 9.62 18.97 -0.58
N ILE A 271 8.62 19.78 -0.96
CA ILE A 271 7.39 19.99 -0.18
C ILE A 271 6.63 18.66 0.00
N ALA A 272 6.33 17.95 -1.09
CA ALA A 272 5.56 16.72 -1.03
C ALA A 272 6.24 15.64 -0.17
N VAL A 273 7.56 15.48 -0.33
CA VAL A 273 8.34 14.52 0.47
C VAL A 273 8.39 14.93 1.93
N SER A 274 8.71 16.19 2.21
CA SER A 274 8.83 16.68 3.59
C SER A 274 7.50 16.59 4.33
N SER A 275 6.41 17.03 3.70
CA SER A 275 5.06 16.91 4.28
C SER A 275 4.68 15.45 4.51
N ALA A 276 4.92 14.55 3.54
CA ALA A 276 4.62 13.13 3.69
C ALA A 276 5.37 12.49 4.86
N LEU A 277 6.63 12.87 5.07
CA LEU A 277 7.46 12.37 6.16
C LEU A 277 7.05 12.97 7.51
N ILE A 278 6.71 14.26 7.56
CA ILE A 278 6.19 14.94 8.75
C ILE A 278 4.83 14.37 9.18
N ASP A 279 3.92 14.10 8.23
CA ASP A 279 2.60 13.51 8.50
C ASP A 279 2.73 12.10 9.11
N LEU A 280 3.83 11.41 8.82
CA LEU A 280 4.18 10.13 9.46
C LEU A 280 4.91 10.32 10.80
N GLY A 281 5.30 11.53 11.18
CA GLY A 281 6.11 11.81 12.36
C GLY A 281 7.55 11.31 12.22
N PHE A 282 8.17 11.54 11.05
CA PHE A 282 9.53 11.07 10.74
C PHE A 282 10.37 12.13 9.98
N GLY A 283 11.08 12.99 10.70
CA GLY A 283 11.80 14.17 10.20
C GLY A 283 13.27 13.97 9.84
N VAL A 284 13.67 12.84 9.26
CA VAL A 284 15.09 12.58 8.93
C VAL A 284 15.49 13.26 7.61
N LYS A 285 16.22 14.38 7.71
CA LYS A 285 16.64 15.20 6.55
C LYS A 285 17.33 14.40 5.44
N THR A 286 18.30 13.56 5.77
CA THR A 286 19.06 12.76 4.78
C THR A 286 18.13 11.88 3.94
N ILE A 287 17.07 11.34 4.55
CA ILE A 287 16.07 10.55 3.83
C ILE A 287 15.24 11.45 2.93
N ALA A 288 14.76 12.59 3.43
CA ALA A 288 14.01 13.55 2.62
C ALA A 288 14.80 13.97 1.37
N VAL A 289 16.08 14.33 1.53
CA VAL A 289 16.99 14.70 0.43
C VAL A 289 17.11 13.58 -0.60
N ALA A 290 17.43 12.36 -0.16
CA ALA A 290 17.64 11.23 -1.08
C ALA A 290 16.36 10.83 -1.81
N VAL A 291 15.21 10.85 -1.13
CA VAL A 291 13.89 10.60 -1.74
C VAL A 291 13.56 11.68 -2.77
N THR A 292 13.75 12.96 -2.44
CA THR A 292 13.53 14.07 -3.37
C THR A 292 14.43 13.95 -4.60
N ALA A 293 15.71 13.62 -4.42
CA ALA A 293 16.65 13.41 -5.53
C ALA A 293 16.22 12.26 -6.45
N LEU A 294 15.76 11.13 -5.87
CA LEU A 294 15.21 10.00 -6.63
C LEU A 294 13.99 10.40 -7.46
N LEU A 295 13.05 11.15 -6.88
CA LEU A 295 11.85 11.61 -7.59
C LEU A 295 12.18 12.52 -8.77
N ILE A 296 13.11 13.47 -8.59
CA ILE A 296 13.56 14.35 -9.68
C ILE A 296 14.23 13.51 -10.78
N LYS A 297 15.06 12.52 -10.40
CA LYS A 297 15.77 11.65 -11.35
C LYS A 297 14.85 10.74 -12.15
N PHE A 298 13.80 10.20 -11.53
CA PHE A 298 12.77 9.42 -12.23
C PHE A 298 11.93 10.30 -13.15
N GLY A 299 11.64 11.52 -12.74
CA GLY A 299 10.69 12.41 -13.40
C GLY A 299 9.25 12.13 -12.99
N LEU A 300 8.44 13.20 -12.93
CA LEU A 300 7.08 13.16 -12.39
C LEU A 300 6.18 12.20 -13.15
N GLU A 301 6.20 12.24 -14.49
CA GLU A 301 5.35 11.40 -15.34
C GLU A 301 5.64 9.91 -15.15
N VAL A 302 6.92 9.53 -15.18
CA VAL A 302 7.36 8.15 -14.95
C VAL A 302 7.00 7.71 -13.54
N TYR A 303 7.19 8.57 -12.54
CA TYR A 303 6.82 8.27 -11.16
C TYR A 303 5.30 8.05 -11.02
N CYS A 304 4.48 8.95 -11.57
CA CYS A 304 3.03 8.89 -11.46
C CYS A 304 2.44 7.65 -12.15
N GLU A 305 2.98 7.25 -13.30
CA GLU A 305 2.57 6.02 -13.99
C GLU A 305 3.05 4.76 -13.25
N LYS A 306 4.34 4.70 -12.90
CA LYS A 306 4.95 3.51 -12.28
C LYS A 306 4.42 3.23 -10.88
N TYR A 307 4.14 4.28 -10.10
CA TYR A 307 3.74 4.17 -8.70
C TYR A 307 2.25 4.47 -8.46
N LYS A 308 1.45 4.50 -9.54
CA LYS A 308 -0.01 4.63 -9.45
C LYS A 308 -0.58 3.66 -8.42
N PRO A 309 -1.40 4.14 -7.46
CA PRO A 309 -2.02 3.31 -6.45
C PRO A 309 -2.78 2.18 -7.11
N GLY A 310 -2.44 0.96 -6.72
CA GLY A 310 -3.19 -0.25 -7.05
C GLY A 310 -4.09 -0.66 -5.88
N GLU A 311 -4.81 -1.76 -6.08
CA GLU A 311 -5.34 -2.55 -4.96
C GLU A 311 -4.15 -2.93 -4.04
N LEU A 312 -4.37 -2.96 -2.72
CA LEU A 312 -3.32 -3.30 -1.75
C LEU A 312 -2.86 -4.75 -1.92
N LEU A 313 -3.76 -5.58 -2.43
CA LEU A 313 -3.50 -6.91 -2.91
C LEU A 313 -3.62 -6.88 -4.43
N ASP A 314 -2.50 -7.05 -5.12
CA ASP A 314 -2.41 -7.03 -6.59
C ASP A 314 -3.51 -7.89 -7.26
N GLY A 315 -3.90 -7.55 -8.49
CA GLY A 315 -4.90 -8.26 -9.28
C GLY A 315 -4.55 -9.73 -9.56
N SER A 316 -3.31 -10.17 -9.28
CA SER A 316 -2.94 -11.59 -9.24
C SER A 316 -3.56 -12.37 -8.06
N PHE A 317 -3.97 -11.65 -7.01
CA PHE A 317 -4.67 -12.15 -5.83
C PHE A 317 -6.20 -12.09 -5.98
N ARG A 318 -6.70 -11.12 -6.76
CA ARG A 318 -8.14 -10.93 -7.03
C ARG A 318 -8.57 -11.59 -8.33
N ILE A 319 -9.85 -11.98 -8.40
CA ILE A 319 -10.49 -12.46 -9.63
C ILE A 319 -11.15 -11.25 -10.30
#